data_AF-A0A7V9MTU7-F1
#
_entry.id   AF-A0A7V9MTU7-F1
#
_cell.length_a   1.000
_cell.length_b   1.000
_cell.length_c   1.000
_cell.angle_alpha   90.00
_cell.angle_beta   90.00
_cell.angle_gamma   90.00
#
_symmetry.space_group_name_H-M   'P 1'
#
loop_
_entity.id
_entity.type
_entity.pdbx_description
1 polymer ?
#
loop_
_entity_poly.entity_id
_entity_poly.type
_entity_poly.pdbx_seq_one_letter_code
_entity_poly.pdbx_strand_id
1 'polypeptide(L)' 'MWSEDDFHYALENTRVIVAPERQISTFGTTSFRFYLISVLMDEVNRIRVRDGRIDA' A
#
# COMPACT_ATOMS: atom_id res chain seq x y z
N MET A 1 -10.82 14.47 -8.90
CA MET A 1 -9.83 13.93 -9.86
C MET A 1 -8.49 14.06 -9.15
N TRP A 2 -7.73 12.98 -8.98
CA TRP A 2 -6.42 13.05 -8.32
C TRP A 2 -5.40 13.69 -9.26
N SER A 3 -4.55 14.57 -8.73
CA SER A 3 -3.47 15.21 -9.48
C SER A 3 -2.17 14.39 -9.41
N GLU A 4 -1.18 14.76 -10.22
CA GLU A 4 0.18 14.21 -10.14
C GLU A 4 0.79 14.45 -8.76
N ASP A 5 0.55 15.63 -8.18
CA ASP A 5 1.05 16.01 -6.85
C ASP A 5 0.47 15.12 -5.75
N ASP A 6 -0.80 14.73 -5.85
CA ASP A 6 -1.44 13.79 -4.91
C ASP A 6 -0.72 12.42 -4.93
N PHE A 7 -0.26 11.99 -6.11
CA PHE A 7 0.45 10.73 -6.29
C PHE A 7 1.86 10.80 -5.71
N HIS A 8 2.60 11.87 -6.02
CA HIS A 8 3.93 12.11 -5.46
C HIS A 8 3.89 12.20 -3.93
N TYR A 9 2.93 12.95 -3.40
CA TYR A 9 2.73 13.06 -1.95
C TYR A 9 2.47 11.69 -1.32
N ALA A 10 1.58 10.88 -1.89
CA ALA A 10 1.28 9.55 -1.36
C ALA A 10 2.52 8.64 -1.39
N LEU A 11 3.33 8.72 -2.44
CA LEU A 11 4.56 7.93 -2.56
C LEU A 11 5.59 8.34 -1.50
N GLU A 12 5.84 9.63 -1.33
CA GLU A 12 6.82 10.16 -0.36
C GLU A 12 6.41 9.89 1.10
N ASN A 13 5.11 9.82 1.38
CA ASN A 13 4.58 9.63 2.74
C ASN A 13 4.24 8.17 3.07
N THR A 14 4.37 7.23 2.12
CA THR A 14 4.12 5.81 2.37
C THR A 14 5.39 5.12 2.85
N ARG A 15 5.28 4.39 3.97
CA ARG A 15 6.37 3.56 4.49
C ARG A 15 5.90 2.13 4.73
N VAL A 16 6.80 1.17 4.51
CA VAL A 16 6.55 -0.23 4.87
C VAL A 16 6.76 -0.40 6.37
N ILE A 17 5.69 -0.73 7.10
CA ILE A 17 5.74 -0.95 8.56
C ILE A 17 6.19 -2.39 8.87
N VAL A 18 5.67 -3.35 8.12
CA VAL A 18 5.99 -4.77 8.25
C VAL A 18 6.21 -5.33 6.86
N ALA A 19 7.45 -5.75 6.58
CA ALA A 19 7.75 -6.52 5.39
C ALA A 19 7.38 -7.99 5.61
N PRO A 20 7.07 -8.76 4.55
CA PRO A 20 6.83 -10.19 4.68
C PRO A 20 8.08 -10.90 5.26
N GLU A 21 7.93 -11.65 6.35
CA GLU A 21 9.05 -12.33 7.03
C GLU A 21 9.55 -13.57 6.29
N ARG A 22 8.70 -14.20 5.48
CA ARG A 22 9.05 -15.43 4.75
C ARG A 22 9.41 -15.08 3.31
N GLN A 23 10.53 -15.62 2.84
CA GLN A 23 10.77 -15.76 1.40
C GLN A 23 9.54 -16.46 0.82
N ILE A 24 8.82 -15.75 -0.05
CA ILE A 24 7.67 -16.30 -0.74
C ILE A 24 8.24 -17.38 -1.67
N SER A 25 8.19 -18.63 -1.23
CA SER A 25 8.68 -19.76 -2.00
C SER A 25 7.66 -20.06 -3.09
N THR A 26 7.82 -19.46 -4.27
CA THR A 26 6.90 -19.68 -5.39
C THR A 26 7.66 -20.11 -6.64
N PHE A 27 7.37 -21.31 -7.11
CA PHE A 27 7.57 -21.70 -8.50
C PHE A 27 6.42 -21.08 -9.31
N GLY A 28 6.67 -20.00 -10.07
CA GLY A 28 5.66 -19.33 -10.92
C GLY A 28 5.28 -17.91 -10.48
N THR A 29 4.04 -17.49 -10.76
CA THR A 29 3.51 -16.15 -10.44
C THR A 29 3.35 -15.96 -8.93
N THR A 30 3.88 -14.85 -8.42
CA THR A 30 3.92 -14.51 -7.00
C THR A 30 2.67 -13.74 -6.62
N SER A 31 1.84 -14.32 -5.75
CA SER A 31 0.63 -13.66 -5.26
C SER A 31 0.69 -13.46 -3.76
N PHE A 32 0.50 -12.24 -3.27
CA PHE A 32 0.40 -11.99 -1.83
C PHE A 32 -0.68 -10.97 -1.48
N ARG A 33 -1.27 -11.17 -0.30
CA ARG A 33 -2.25 -10.25 0.28
C ARG A 33 -1.52 -9.18 1.08
N PHE A 34 -1.93 -7.94 0.93
CA PHE A 34 -1.36 -6.81 1.67
C PHE A 34 -2.47 -5.98 2.32
N TYR A 35 -2.09 -5.24 3.35
CA TYR A 35 -2.90 -4.18 3.94
C TYR A 35 -2.16 -2.86 3.75
N LEU A 36 -2.88 -1.85 3.26
CA LEU A 36 -2.38 -0.49 3.12
C LEU A 36 -3.16 0.41 4.09
N ILE A 37 -2.43 1.15 4.91
CA ILE A 37 -2.97 2.12 5.85
C ILE A 37 -2.57 3.50 5.37
N SER A 38 -3.55 4.36 5.07
CA SER A 38 -3.30 5.73 4.59
C SER A 38 -4.15 6.74 5.34
N VAL A 39 -3.67 7.97 5.45
CA VAL A 39 -4.49 9.11 5.91
C VAL A 39 -5.30 9.65 4.74
N LEU A 40 -6.50 10.16 5.01
CA LEU A 40 -7.31 10.85 4.00
C LEU A 40 -6.82 12.30 3.84
N MET A 41 -6.53 12.71 2.61
CA MET A 41 -6.03 14.08 2.34
C MET A 41 -7.10 15.14 2.54
N ASP A 42 -8.36 14.74 2.39
CA ASP A 42 -9.56 15.58 2.50
C ASP A 42 -10.07 15.73 3.94
N GLU A 43 -9.61 14.90 4.89
CA GLU A 43 -10.14 14.86 6.24
C GLU A 43 -9.08 14.61 7.32
N VAL A 44 -8.95 15.56 8.26
CA VAL A 44 -8.03 15.46 9.41
C VAL A 44 -8.52 14.37 10.37
N ASN A 45 -7.57 13.61 10.96
CA ASN A 45 -7.84 12.50 11.88
C ASN A 45 -8.65 11.34 11.29
N ARG A 46 -8.73 11.21 9.96
CA ARG A 46 -9.29 10.02 9.32
C ARG A 46 -8.21 9.13 8.70
N ILE A 47 -8.34 7.85 8.97
CA ILE A 47 -7.48 6.79 8.45
C ILE A 47 -8.34 5.88 7.56
N ARG A 48 -7.80 5.47 6.41
CA ARG A 48 -8.39 4.47 5.53
C ARG A 48 -7.50 3.23 5.51
N VAL A 49 -8.09 2.08 5.79
CA VAL A 49 -7.45 0.77 5.66
C VAL A 49 -7.99 0.12 4.40
N ARG A 50 -7.08 -0.33 3.53
CA ARG A 50 -7.40 -1.06 2.29
C ARG A 50 -6.72 -2.42 2.35
N ASP A 51 -7.41 -3.45 1.88
CA ASP A 51 -6.80 -4.75 1.62
C ASP A 51 -6.77 -5.02 0.12
N GLY A 52 -5.79 -5.81 -0.30
CA GLY A 52 -5.63 -6.14 -1.71
C GLY A 52 -4.73 -7.33 -1.92
N ARG A 53 -4.68 -7.80 -3.17
CA ARG A 53 -3.78 -8.86 -3.62
C ARG A 53 -2.93 -8.32 -4.76
N ILE A 54 -1.62 -8.49 -4.68
CA ILE A 54 -0.69 -8.19 -5.77
C ILE A 54 -0.29 -9.53 -6.38
N ASP A 55 -0.38 -9.60 -7.71
CA ASP A 55 0.12 -10.69 -8.53
C ASP A 55 1.31 -10.15 -9.35
N ALA A 56 2.47 -10.81 -9.26
CA ALA A 56 3.74 -10.42 -9.88
C ALA A 56 4.42 -11.58 -10.61
#